data_AF-B7Q2K9-F1
#
_entry.id   AF-B7Q2K9-F1
#
_cell.length_a   1.000
_cell.length_b   1.000
_cell.length_c   1.000
_cell.angle_alpha   90.00
_cell.angle_beta   90.00
_cell.angle_gamma   90.00
#
_symmetry.space_group_name_H-M   'P 1'
#
loop_
_entity.id
_entity.type
_entity.pdbx_description
1 polymer ?
#
loop_
_entity_poly.entity_id
_entity_poly.type
_entity_poly.pdbx_seq_one_letter_code
_entity_poly.pdbx_strand_id
1 'polypeptide(L)'
;LGKVIEMHSFIFDLENFNLKQIAWKPALDMIINLVTMYEDNYPEMLKKAYVINAPKIYPIIYNMVKPFLSEETAKKIHVFGKDNWKKALLQDISEEELPVHWGGTKAGPDGDPRCTHIVGTGGPVPCSYYTAPSRRLSSDRDLQMCVVEKKSAVPLSVEVAEAGSILRWEFQTENYDIGFGVFFAPPDDGKLQELVAMTRVNCHLVPEDGMLVCSHPGKYVLKFDNSFSWYRSKKLLYHFQVLPPSAA
;
A
#
# COMPACT_ATOMS: atom_id res chain seq x y z
N LEU A 1 4.21 -11.15 -41.20
CA LEU A 1 4.38 -12.35 -40.33
C LEU A 1 5.79 -12.90 -40.54
N GLY A 2 6.44 -13.41 -39.49
CA GLY A 2 7.81 -13.95 -39.59
C GLY A 2 8.92 -13.11 -38.94
N LYS A 3 8.59 -12.19 -38.04
CA LYS A 3 9.57 -11.54 -37.15
C LYS A 3 9.45 -12.13 -35.75
N VAL A 4 10.59 -12.29 -35.06
CA VAL A 4 10.62 -12.74 -33.67
C VAL A 4 9.96 -11.67 -32.80
N ILE A 5 9.04 -12.09 -31.93
CA ILE A 5 8.42 -11.27 -30.90
C ILE A 5 8.82 -11.88 -29.56
N GLU A 6 9.76 -11.24 -28.88
CA GLU A 6 10.30 -11.70 -27.59
C GLU A 6 9.95 -10.75 -26.43
N MET A 7 9.66 -9.48 -26.75
CA MET A 7 9.34 -8.48 -25.74
C MET A 7 7.84 -8.23 -25.60
N HIS A 8 7.44 -7.78 -24.42
CA HIS A 8 6.06 -7.43 -24.08
C HIS A 8 5.94 -6.02 -23.49
N SER A 9 4.74 -5.45 -23.58
CA SER A 9 4.42 -4.16 -22.99
C SER A 9 3.41 -4.34 -21.87
N PHE A 10 3.54 -3.56 -20.78
CA PHE A 10 2.58 -3.54 -19.68
C PHE A 10 1.83 -2.22 -19.61
N ILE A 11 0.57 -2.27 -19.20
CA ILE A 11 -0.23 -1.10 -18.82
C ILE A 11 -0.65 -1.29 -17.36
N PHE A 12 -0.14 -0.44 -16.49
CA PHE A 12 -0.49 -0.36 -15.07
C PHE A 12 -1.47 0.80 -14.88
N ASP A 13 -2.75 0.47 -14.76
CA ASP A 13 -3.79 1.45 -14.45
C ASP A 13 -3.91 1.65 -12.94
N LEU A 14 -3.57 2.85 -12.47
CA LEU A 14 -3.65 3.23 -11.06
C LEU A 14 -4.89 4.07 -10.74
N GLU A 15 -5.92 4.01 -11.58
CA GLU A 15 -7.21 4.63 -11.26
C GLU A 15 -7.78 4.04 -9.96
N ASN A 16 -8.23 4.92 -9.06
CA ASN A 16 -8.74 4.57 -7.72
C ASN A 16 -7.72 3.87 -6.79
N PHE A 17 -6.44 3.85 -7.18
CA PHE A 17 -5.39 3.28 -6.35
C PHE A 17 -5.23 4.10 -5.07
N ASN A 18 -5.36 3.45 -3.91
CA ASN A 18 -5.22 4.11 -2.62
C ASN A 18 -3.94 3.67 -1.91
N LEU A 19 -3.35 4.58 -1.13
CA LEU A 19 -2.08 4.30 -0.46
C LEU A 19 -2.19 3.09 0.47
N LYS A 20 -3.33 2.94 1.19
CA LYS A 20 -3.57 1.85 2.14
C LYS A 20 -3.31 0.47 1.54
N GLN A 21 -3.60 0.27 0.26
CA GLN A 21 -3.35 -0.98 -0.46
C GLN A 21 -1.86 -1.30 -0.64
N ILE A 22 -1.00 -0.29 -0.89
CA ILE A 22 0.44 -0.50 -1.11
C ILE A 22 1.23 -0.63 0.17
N ALA A 23 0.95 0.16 1.20
CA ALA A 23 1.72 -0.02 2.43
C ALA A 23 1.18 -1.14 3.33
N TRP A 24 0.14 -1.85 2.89
CA TRP A 24 -0.16 -3.14 3.47
C TRP A 24 1.02 -4.08 3.17
N LYS A 25 1.84 -4.34 4.19
CA LYS A 25 3.14 -5.00 4.03
C LYS A 25 3.10 -6.30 3.21
N PRO A 26 2.18 -7.26 3.45
CA PRO A 26 2.04 -8.44 2.59
C PRO A 26 1.80 -8.14 1.10
N ALA A 27 1.03 -7.10 0.78
CA ALA A 27 0.84 -6.70 -0.63
C ALA A 27 2.11 -6.06 -1.20
N LEU A 28 2.83 -5.24 -0.41
CA LEU A 28 4.12 -4.71 -0.83
C LEU A 28 5.15 -5.82 -1.05
N ASP A 29 5.26 -6.74 -0.10
CA ASP A 29 6.18 -7.88 -0.16
C ASP A 29 5.84 -8.76 -1.38
N MET A 30 4.55 -8.95 -1.69
CA MET A 30 4.10 -9.62 -2.91
C MET A 30 4.56 -8.88 -4.19
N ILE A 31 4.39 -7.55 -4.25
CA ILE A 31 4.81 -6.73 -5.39
C ILE A 31 6.34 -6.78 -5.55
N ILE A 32 7.09 -6.61 -4.47
CA ILE A 32 8.56 -6.68 -4.47
C ILE A 32 8.99 -8.06 -4.97
N ASN A 33 8.42 -9.14 -4.45
CA ASN A 33 8.75 -10.50 -4.91
C ASN A 33 8.44 -10.72 -6.39
N LEU A 34 7.32 -10.16 -6.88
CA LEU A 34 6.95 -10.24 -8.30
C LEU A 34 7.96 -9.49 -9.19
N VAL A 35 8.34 -8.26 -8.79
CA VAL A 35 9.29 -7.43 -9.52
C VAL A 35 10.68 -8.06 -9.52
N THR A 36 11.18 -8.48 -8.37
CA THR A 36 12.48 -9.16 -8.24
C THR A 36 12.52 -10.43 -9.07
N MET A 37 11.47 -11.26 -8.99
CA MET A 37 11.37 -12.47 -9.80
C MET A 37 11.39 -12.16 -11.29
N TYR A 38 10.67 -11.12 -11.72
CA TYR A 38 10.64 -10.69 -13.11
C TYR A 38 12.02 -10.26 -13.61
N GLU A 39 12.72 -9.41 -12.87
CA GLU A 39 14.07 -8.91 -13.23
C GLU A 39 15.12 -10.03 -13.24
N ASP A 40 15.09 -10.93 -12.26
CA ASP A 40 16.07 -12.01 -12.13
C ASP A 40 15.91 -13.08 -13.23
N ASN A 41 14.69 -13.32 -13.70
CA ASN A 41 14.38 -14.47 -14.57
C ASN A 41 13.98 -14.09 -16.00
N TYR A 42 13.59 -12.84 -16.24
CA TYR A 42 13.13 -12.36 -17.57
C TYR A 42 13.86 -11.07 -18.00
N PRO A 43 15.21 -11.06 -17.99
CA PRO A 43 15.97 -9.88 -18.39
C PRO A 43 15.68 -9.49 -19.84
N GLU A 44 15.64 -8.19 -20.12
CA GLU A 44 15.41 -7.61 -21.45
C GLU A 44 14.09 -8.00 -22.14
N MET A 45 13.14 -8.62 -21.44
CA MET A 45 11.82 -8.98 -22.01
C MET A 45 10.83 -7.81 -21.99
N LEU A 46 11.11 -6.74 -21.25
CA LEU A 46 10.28 -5.53 -21.25
C LEU A 46 10.56 -4.70 -22.50
N LYS A 47 9.52 -4.42 -23.28
CA LYS A 47 9.54 -3.39 -24.33
C LYS A 47 9.25 -2.01 -23.73
N LYS A 48 8.15 -1.89 -22.99
CA LYS A 48 7.65 -0.63 -22.43
C LYS A 48 6.63 -0.88 -21.33
N ALA A 49 6.69 -0.11 -20.25
CA ALA A 49 5.69 -0.12 -19.18
C ALA A 49 5.00 1.25 -19.12
N TYR A 50 3.67 1.26 -19.20
CA TYR A 50 2.84 2.45 -19.11
C TYR A 50 2.17 2.50 -17.74
N VAL A 51 2.50 3.48 -16.92
CA VAL A 51 1.75 3.78 -15.70
C VAL A 51 0.77 4.90 -16.01
N ILE A 52 -0.52 4.60 -15.98
CA ILE A 52 -1.59 5.56 -16.31
C ILE A 52 -2.44 5.87 -15.07
N ASN A 53 -3.11 7.01 -15.09
CA ASN A 53 -3.90 7.49 -13.95
C ASN A 53 -3.06 7.57 -12.65
N ALA A 54 -1.76 7.85 -12.76
CA ALA A 54 -0.85 7.87 -11.62
C ALA A 54 -1.31 8.92 -10.58
N PRO A 55 -1.58 8.51 -9.32
CA PRO A 55 -1.94 9.45 -8.27
C PRO A 55 -0.72 10.30 -7.87
N LYS A 56 -0.95 11.43 -7.19
CA LYS A 56 0.13 12.30 -6.67
C LYS A 56 1.12 11.57 -5.74
N ILE A 57 0.70 10.45 -5.16
CA ILE A 57 1.51 9.61 -4.27
C ILE A 57 2.41 8.61 -5.02
N TYR A 58 2.26 8.49 -6.35
CA TYR A 58 3.05 7.56 -7.17
C TYR A 58 4.57 7.66 -6.99
N PRO A 59 5.20 8.84 -6.84
CA PRO A 59 6.64 8.90 -6.62
C PRO A 59 7.11 8.09 -5.40
N ILE A 60 6.29 8.03 -4.34
CA ILE A 60 6.58 7.22 -3.16
C ILE A 60 6.33 5.73 -3.43
N ILE A 61 5.41 5.37 -4.32
CA ILE A 61 5.23 3.98 -4.72
C ILE A 61 6.45 3.51 -5.54
N TYR A 62 6.88 4.35 -6.48
CA TYR A 62 7.96 4.04 -7.39
C TYR A 62 9.29 3.86 -6.65
N ASN A 63 9.61 4.76 -5.73
CA ASN A 63 10.87 4.66 -5.01
C ASN A 63 10.94 3.43 -4.09
N MET A 64 9.82 2.87 -3.61
CA MET A 64 9.80 1.61 -2.84
C MET A 64 10.19 0.41 -3.70
N VAL A 65 9.79 0.40 -4.97
CA VAL A 65 10.07 -0.70 -5.90
C VAL A 65 11.36 -0.50 -6.69
N LYS A 66 11.81 0.74 -6.85
CA LYS A 66 12.99 1.12 -7.64
C LYS A 66 14.28 0.37 -7.26
N PRO A 67 14.59 0.10 -5.98
CA PRO A 67 15.78 -0.69 -5.61
C PRO A 67 15.81 -2.10 -6.20
N PHE A 68 14.66 -2.62 -6.64
CA PHE A 68 14.48 -3.94 -7.23
C PHE A 68 14.36 -3.90 -8.75
N LEU A 69 14.49 -2.72 -9.37
CA LEU A 69 14.44 -2.53 -10.82
C LEU A 69 15.85 -2.33 -11.38
N SER A 70 16.12 -2.92 -12.54
CA SER A 70 17.32 -2.59 -13.31
C SER A 70 17.23 -1.20 -13.92
N GLU A 71 18.38 -0.57 -14.21
CA GLU A 71 18.40 0.73 -14.89
C GLU A 71 17.70 0.68 -16.25
N GLU A 72 17.79 -0.45 -16.94
CA GLU A 72 17.18 -0.63 -18.26
C GLU A 72 15.66 -0.73 -18.18
N THR A 73 15.13 -1.52 -17.23
CA THR A 73 13.69 -1.55 -16.94
C THR A 73 13.19 -0.17 -16.51
N ALA A 74 13.92 0.54 -15.64
CA ALA A 74 13.54 1.85 -15.17
C ALA A 74 13.38 2.89 -16.31
N LYS A 75 14.25 2.85 -17.33
CA LYS A 75 14.15 3.73 -18.51
C LYS A 75 12.92 3.45 -19.38
N LYS A 76 12.40 2.22 -19.34
CA LYS A 76 11.24 1.76 -20.13
C LYS A 76 9.90 2.05 -19.43
N ILE A 77 9.91 2.59 -18.21
CA ILE A 77 8.71 2.99 -17.47
C ILE A 77 8.31 4.43 -17.84
N HIS A 78 7.10 4.59 -18.36
CA HIS A 78 6.53 5.88 -18.73
C HIS A 78 5.30 6.18 -17.89
N VAL A 79 5.35 7.29 -17.15
CA VAL A 79 4.36 7.62 -16.13
C VAL A 79 3.50 8.79 -16.60
N PHE A 80 2.18 8.62 -16.46
CA PHE A 80 1.18 9.61 -16.84
C PHE A 80 0.15 9.78 -15.73
N GLY A 81 -0.25 11.04 -15.50
CA GLY A 81 -1.40 11.36 -14.65
C GLY A 81 -2.72 11.03 -15.35
N LYS A 82 -3.71 11.91 -15.24
CA LYS A 82 -5.03 11.72 -15.89
C LYS A 82 -5.03 12.05 -17.38
N ASP A 83 -4.04 12.81 -17.84
CA ASP A 83 -3.99 13.34 -19.20
C ASP A 83 -2.90 12.66 -20.03
N ASN A 84 -3.01 12.79 -21.36
CA ASN A 84 -2.02 12.37 -22.38
C ASN A 84 -1.69 10.87 -22.50
N TRP A 85 -2.04 10.04 -21.51
CA TRP A 85 -1.74 8.60 -21.57
C TRP A 85 -2.43 7.89 -22.74
N LYS A 86 -3.66 8.24 -23.09
CA LYS A 86 -4.38 7.66 -24.26
C LYS A 86 -3.58 7.84 -25.54
N LYS A 87 -3.10 9.07 -25.78
CA LYS A 87 -2.27 9.38 -26.96
C LYS A 87 -0.97 8.60 -26.95
N ALA A 88 -0.34 8.43 -25.78
CA ALA A 88 0.90 7.65 -25.66
C ALA A 88 0.67 6.15 -25.94
N LEU A 89 -0.43 5.56 -25.44
CA LEU A 89 -0.79 4.18 -25.74
C LEU A 89 -1.01 3.96 -27.25
N LEU A 90 -1.75 4.86 -27.89
CA LEU A 90 -2.08 4.78 -29.32
C LEU A 90 -0.88 5.01 -30.26
N GLN A 91 0.27 5.46 -29.74
CA GLN A 91 1.51 5.49 -30.53
C GLN A 91 2.09 4.10 -30.76
N ASP A 92 1.88 3.18 -29.81
CA ASP A 92 2.47 1.84 -29.83
C ASP A 92 1.45 0.70 -30.01
N ILE A 93 0.16 0.98 -29.77
CA ILE A 93 -0.93 0.01 -29.82
C ILE A 93 -1.98 0.54 -30.82
N SER A 94 -2.35 -0.30 -31.80
CA SER A 94 -3.44 0.04 -32.73
C SER A 94 -4.74 0.27 -31.96
N GLU A 95 -5.56 1.24 -32.40
CA GLU A 95 -6.86 1.52 -31.79
C GLU A 95 -7.73 0.27 -31.73
N GLU A 96 -7.72 -0.56 -32.77
CA GLU A 96 -8.51 -1.79 -32.87
C GLU A 96 -8.08 -2.91 -31.90
N GLU A 97 -6.88 -2.80 -31.32
CA GLU A 97 -6.34 -3.77 -30.36
C GLU A 97 -6.47 -3.31 -28.91
N LEU A 98 -6.68 -2.02 -28.68
CA LEU A 98 -6.80 -1.44 -27.34
C LEU A 98 -8.28 -1.35 -26.92
N PRO A 99 -8.67 -1.82 -25.72
CA PRO A 99 -10.04 -1.69 -25.24
C PRO A 99 -10.54 -0.25 -25.23
N VAL A 100 -11.84 -0.05 -25.51
CA VAL A 100 -12.50 1.26 -25.52
C VAL A 100 -12.24 2.03 -24.22
N HIS A 101 -12.24 1.34 -23.08
CA HIS A 101 -11.96 1.93 -21.77
C HIS A 101 -10.61 2.65 -21.71
N TRP A 102 -9.57 2.11 -22.37
CA TRP A 102 -8.23 2.68 -22.43
C TRP A 102 -7.99 3.52 -23.70
N GLY A 103 -9.05 3.87 -24.44
CA GLY A 103 -9.01 4.85 -25.52
C GLY A 103 -8.85 4.27 -26.92
N GLY A 104 -8.93 2.95 -27.10
CA GLY A 104 -9.05 2.34 -28.43
C GLY A 104 -10.50 2.13 -28.87
N THR A 105 -10.71 1.15 -29.74
CA THR A 105 -12.00 0.78 -30.33
C THR A 105 -12.37 -0.68 -30.08
N LYS A 106 -11.50 -1.48 -29.45
CA LYS A 106 -11.78 -2.88 -29.15
C LYS A 106 -12.87 -3.00 -28.08
N ALA A 107 -13.97 -3.66 -28.43
CA ALA A 107 -15.04 -4.00 -27.50
C ALA A 107 -15.07 -5.51 -27.26
N GLY A 108 -15.36 -5.93 -26.03
CA GLY A 108 -15.61 -7.33 -25.70
C GLY A 108 -16.99 -7.80 -26.18
N PRO A 109 -17.36 -9.05 -25.84
CA PRO A 109 -18.73 -9.54 -26.02
C PRO A 109 -19.76 -8.54 -25.50
N ASP A 110 -20.88 -8.42 -26.22
CA ASP A 110 -21.98 -7.51 -25.91
C ASP A 110 -21.60 -6.01 -25.85
N GLY A 111 -20.48 -5.63 -26.47
CA GLY A 111 -20.01 -4.25 -26.50
C GLY A 111 -19.30 -3.80 -25.23
N ASP A 112 -18.83 -4.72 -24.39
CA ASP A 112 -18.11 -4.40 -23.16
C ASP A 112 -16.85 -3.56 -23.43
N PRO A 113 -16.81 -2.28 -23.01
CA PRO A 113 -15.71 -1.38 -23.34
C PRO A 113 -14.40 -1.74 -22.63
N ARG A 114 -14.44 -2.58 -21.58
CA ARG A 114 -13.26 -2.99 -20.82
C ARG A 114 -12.68 -4.32 -21.29
N CYS A 115 -13.40 -5.03 -22.16
CA CYS A 115 -13.03 -6.38 -22.56
C CYS A 115 -12.79 -7.30 -21.34
N THR A 116 -13.72 -7.34 -20.37
CA THR A 116 -13.59 -8.07 -19.11
C THR A 116 -13.38 -9.58 -19.26
N HIS A 117 -13.82 -10.14 -20.40
CA HIS A 117 -13.53 -11.53 -20.79
C HIS A 117 -12.03 -11.84 -20.97
N ILE A 118 -11.18 -10.83 -21.20
CA ILE A 118 -9.72 -10.96 -21.30
C ILE A 118 -8.97 -10.18 -20.19
N VAL A 119 -9.54 -9.08 -19.70
CA VAL A 119 -8.94 -8.27 -18.63
C VAL A 119 -9.79 -8.37 -17.36
N GLY A 120 -9.34 -9.18 -16.40
CA GLY A 120 -9.98 -9.28 -15.09
C GLY A 120 -9.92 -7.93 -14.35
N THR A 121 -11.07 -7.46 -13.87
CA THR A 121 -11.21 -6.16 -13.18
C THR A 121 -11.02 -6.24 -11.67
N GLY A 122 -10.75 -7.44 -11.15
CA GLY A 122 -10.66 -7.69 -9.70
C GLY A 122 -12.01 -7.48 -9.01
N GLY A 123 -11.96 -6.98 -7.76
CA GLY A 123 -13.13 -6.72 -6.94
C GLY A 123 -12.95 -7.20 -5.50
N PRO A 124 -13.91 -6.90 -4.61
CA PRO A 124 -13.89 -7.42 -3.25
C PRO A 124 -13.99 -8.95 -3.28
N VAL A 125 -13.04 -9.63 -2.64
CA VAL A 125 -13.02 -11.09 -2.53
C VAL A 125 -14.14 -11.51 -1.56
N PRO A 126 -15.09 -12.38 -1.96
CA PRO A 126 -16.16 -12.81 -1.05
C PRO A 126 -15.59 -13.52 0.19
N CYS A 127 -16.13 -13.22 1.38
CA CYS A 127 -15.64 -13.76 2.65
C CYS A 127 -15.63 -15.30 2.70
N SER A 128 -16.46 -15.97 1.89
CA SER A 128 -16.48 -17.43 1.75
C SER A 128 -15.18 -18.02 1.22
N TYR A 129 -14.33 -17.22 0.54
CA TYR A 129 -13.03 -17.65 0.04
C TYR A 129 -11.89 -17.48 1.07
N TYR A 130 -12.17 -16.98 2.27
CA TYR A 130 -11.13 -16.71 3.25
C TYR A 130 -10.75 -18.03 3.94
N THR A 131 -9.53 -18.52 3.66
CA THR A 131 -9.05 -19.83 4.14
C THR A 131 -8.16 -19.75 5.38
N ALA A 132 -7.61 -18.56 5.69
CA ALA A 132 -6.80 -18.34 6.88
C ALA A 132 -7.62 -17.62 7.96
N PRO A 133 -7.58 -18.06 9.24
CA PRO A 133 -7.94 -17.17 10.33
C PRO A 133 -7.00 -15.97 10.24
N SER A 134 -7.58 -14.79 10.07
CA SER A 134 -7.01 -13.47 10.30
C SER A 134 -5.58 -13.49 10.84
N ARG A 135 -4.66 -13.04 9.98
CA ARG A 135 -3.21 -12.90 10.15
C ARG A 135 -2.75 -13.05 11.61
N ARG A 136 -1.76 -13.91 11.88
CA ARG A 136 -0.92 -13.68 13.06
C ARG A 136 -0.10 -12.42 12.78
N LEU A 137 0.23 -11.62 13.81
CA LEU A 137 1.27 -10.58 13.69
C LEU A 137 2.41 -11.12 12.84
N SER A 138 2.91 -10.32 11.87
CA SER A 138 3.96 -10.76 10.95
C SER A 138 5.05 -11.51 11.72
N SER A 139 5.14 -12.83 11.48
CA SER A 139 5.89 -13.75 12.34
C SER A 139 7.41 -13.66 12.13
N ASP A 140 7.91 -12.49 11.75
CA ASP A 140 9.32 -12.23 11.43
C ASP A 140 9.74 -10.88 12.03
N ARG A 141 10.17 -10.94 13.30
CA ARG A 141 11.07 -10.02 14.02
C ARG A 141 10.49 -8.76 14.67
N ASP A 142 11.08 -8.46 15.84
CA ASP A 142 10.98 -7.24 16.66
C ASP A 142 9.58 -6.77 17.11
N LEU A 143 8.73 -7.71 17.53
CA LEU A 143 7.51 -7.37 18.28
C LEU A 143 7.87 -6.86 19.68
N GLN A 144 7.40 -5.66 19.99
CA GLN A 144 7.42 -5.10 21.34
C GLN A 144 6.13 -5.45 22.07
N MET A 145 6.19 -5.41 23.41
CA MET A 145 5.06 -5.74 24.26
C MET A 145 4.85 -4.65 25.31
N CYS A 146 3.61 -4.26 25.56
CA CYS A 146 3.26 -3.49 26.74
C CYS A 146 1.92 -3.95 27.33
N VAL A 147 1.64 -3.52 28.56
CA VAL A 147 0.35 -3.75 29.22
C VAL A 147 -0.35 -2.41 29.37
N VAL A 148 -1.56 -2.32 28.82
CA VAL A 148 -2.44 -1.16 28.99
C VAL A 148 -3.39 -1.46 30.15
N GLU A 149 -3.08 -0.88 31.30
CA GLU A 149 -3.86 -1.08 32.52
C GLU A 149 -5.32 -0.67 32.37
N LYS A 150 -6.19 -1.28 33.19
CA LYS A 150 -7.61 -0.91 33.25
C LYS A 150 -7.76 0.57 33.61
N LYS A 151 -8.75 1.26 33.04
CA LYS A 151 -8.98 2.70 33.24
C LYS A 151 -7.77 3.58 32.91
N SER A 152 -6.88 3.12 32.03
CA SER A 152 -5.64 3.81 31.65
C SER A 152 -5.46 3.87 30.13
N ALA A 153 -4.48 4.65 29.68
CA ALA A 153 -4.04 4.71 28.29
C ALA A 153 -2.51 4.79 28.23
N VAL A 154 -1.92 4.19 27.21
CA VAL A 154 -0.47 4.20 26.98
C VAL A 154 -0.17 4.94 25.67
N PRO A 155 0.53 6.09 25.73
CA PRO A 155 1.07 6.75 24.55
C PRO A 155 2.44 6.17 24.19
N LEU A 156 2.59 5.66 22.97
CA LEU A 156 3.87 5.24 22.40
C LEU A 156 4.30 6.26 21.36
N SER A 157 5.54 6.73 21.44
CA SER A 157 6.03 7.82 20.60
C SER A 157 7.07 7.34 19.61
N VAL A 158 6.99 7.87 18.39
CA VAL A 158 7.93 7.61 17.31
C VAL A 158 8.40 8.96 16.76
N GLU A 159 9.72 9.14 16.69
CA GLU A 159 10.33 10.33 16.11
C GLU A 159 10.50 10.14 14.60
N VAL A 160 10.06 11.12 13.82
CA VAL A 160 10.18 11.13 12.36
C VAL A 160 11.09 12.28 11.96
N ALA A 161 12.24 11.94 11.38
CA ALA A 161 13.26 12.93 11.01
C ALA A 161 12.94 13.68 9.72
N GLU A 162 12.27 13.02 8.76
CA GLU A 162 12.08 13.55 7.41
C GLU A 162 10.59 13.63 7.04
N ALA A 163 10.17 14.78 6.51
CA ALA A 163 8.84 14.95 5.94
C ALA A 163 8.66 14.01 4.74
N GLY A 164 7.48 13.40 4.62
CA GLY A 164 7.19 12.39 3.60
C GLY A 164 7.52 10.96 4.02
N SER A 165 8.15 10.75 5.19
CA SER A 165 8.36 9.41 5.73
C SER A 165 7.03 8.69 5.96
N ILE A 166 7.04 7.36 5.91
CA ILE A 166 5.87 6.54 6.19
C ILE A 166 6.03 5.89 7.55
N LEU A 167 5.14 6.24 8.49
CA LEU A 167 4.97 5.53 9.75
C LEU A 167 4.02 4.35 9.52
N ARG A 168 4.47 3.13 9.77
CA ARG A 168 3.68 1.90 9.73
C ARG A 168 3.50 1.35 11.14
N TRP A 169 2.35 0.76 11.41
CA TRP A 169 2.09 0.03 12.64
C TRP A 169 1.40 -1.30 12.35
N GLU A 170 1.70 -2.28 13.20
CA GLU A 170 0.97 -3.53 13.33
C GLU A 170 0.83 -3.82 14.82
N PHE A 171 -0.36 -4.18 15.30
CA PHE A 171 -0.56 -4.55 16.70
C PHE A 171 -1.72 -5.52 16.92
N GLN A 172 -1.66 -6.24 18.02
CA GLN A 172 -2.70 -7.15 18.46
C GLN A 172 -2.69 -7.23 19.99
N THR A 173 -3.87 -7.26 20.59
CA THR A 173 -4.01 -7.64 22.00
C THR A 173 -4.12 -9.16 22.11
N GLU A 174 -3.62 -9.74 23.22
CA GLU A 174 -3.87 -11.16 23.48
C GLU A 174 -5.36 -11.46 23.64
N ASN A 175 -6.10 -10.52 24.23
CA ASN A 175 -7.54 -10.65 24.48
C ASN A 175 -8.22 -9.27 24.41
N TYR A 176 -9.49 -9.28 23.97
CA TYR A 176 -10.40 -8.13 23.95
C TYR A 176 -10.01 -6.98 23.01
N ASP A 177 -10.94 -6.05 22.80
CA ASP A 177 -10.76 -4.84 22.00
C ASP A 177 -9.72 -3.88 22.60
N ILE A 178 -9.30 -2.83 21.90
CA ILE A 178 -8.61 -1.68 22.52
C ILE A 178 -8.97 -0.41 21.77
N GLY A 179 -8.90 0.75 22.43
CA GLY A 179 -8.97 2.03 21.73
C GLY A 179 -7.63 2.33 21.07
N PHE A 180 -7.63 2.78 19.83
CA PHE A 180 -6.42 3.15 19.11
C PHE A 180 -6.63 4.43 18.31
N GLY A 181 -5.64 5.33 18.36
CA GLY A 181 -5.57 6.54 17.55
C GLY A 181 -4.14 7.02 17.39
N VAL A 182 -3.89 7.83 16.36
CA VAL A 182 -2.57 8.38 16.03
C VAL A 182 -2.64 9.90 16.04
N PHE A 183 -1.66 10.51 16.71
CA PHE A 183 -1.58 11.95 16.89
C PHE A 183 -0.20 12.45 16.47
N PHE A 184 -0.13 13.71 16.04
CA PHE A 184 1.12 14.44 15.85
C PHE A 184 1.26 15.49 16.94
N ALA A 185 2.44 15.60 17.54
CA ALA A 185 2.79 16.64 18.48
C ALA A 185 3.63 17.71 17.75
N PRO A 186 3.04 18.87 17.40
CA PRO A 186 3.78 19.96 16.80
C PRO A 186 4.86 20.48 17.76
N PRO A 187 5.99 21.01 17.25
CA PRO A 187 7.04 21.59 18.08
C PRO A 187 6.54 22.78 18.91
N ASP A 188 5.65 23.58 18.32
CA ASP A 188 5.13 24.79 18.90
C ASP A 188 3.67 24.55 19.35
N ASP A 189 3.41 24.83 20.64
CA ASP A 189 2.11 24.77 21.34
C ASP A 189 1.70 23.39 21.92
N GLY A 190 2.40 22.30 21.61
CA GLY A 190 2.29 21.00 22.32
C GLY A 190 0.91 20.31 22.28
N LYS A 191 -0.06 20.89 21.57
CA LYS A 191 -1.40 20.32 21.41
C LYS A 191 -1.36 19.20 20.36
N LEU A 192 -1.72 17.98 20.79
CA LEU A 192 -1.80 16.83 19.90
C LEU A 192 -2.83 17.05 18.80
N GLN A 193 -2.38 17.03 17.55
CA GLN A 193 -3.24 16.99 16.37
C GLN A 193 -3.62 15.55 16.09
N GLU A 194 -4.92 15.24 16.05
CA GLU A 194 -5.41 13.91 15.69
C GLU A 194 -5.25 13.68 14.18
N LEU A 195 -4.54 12.60 13.82
CA LEU A 195 -4.29 12.19 12.44
C LEU A 195 -5.05 10.90 12.08
N VAL A 196 -5.20 10.00 13.05
CA VAL A 196 -6.08 8.83 12.96
C VAL A 196 -7.02 8.89 14.14
N ALA A 197 -8.32 8.97 13.84
CA ALA A 197 -9.38 9.08 14.84
C ALA A 197 -9.32 7.94 15.85
N MET A 198 -9.42 8.27 17.14
CA MET A 198 -9.51 7.29 18.21
C MET A 198 -10.75 6.42 18.04
N THR A 199 -10.56 5.13 17.73
CA THR A 199 -11.65 4.16 17.58
C THR A 199 -11.37 2.87 18.33
N ARG A 200 -12.43 2.12 18.66
CA ARG A 200 -12.30 0.80 19.26
C ARG A 200 -12.12 -0.26 18.19
N VAL A 201 -11.08 -1.06 18.35
CA VAL A 201 -10.69 -2.09 17.40
C VAL A 201 -10.68 -3.46 18.07
N ASN A 202 -11.23 -4.47 17.39
CA ASN A 202 -11.27 -5.86 17.89
C ASN A 202 -9.96 -6.61 17.56
N CYS A 203 -8.82 -6.00 17.92
CA CYS A 203 -7.50 -6.45 17.45
C CYS A 203 -7.07 -7.83 17.98
N HIS A 204 -7.75 -8.38 19.00
CA HIS A 204 -7.59 -9.76 19.47
C HIS A 204 -8.08 -10.82 18.48
N LEU A 205 -9.03 -10.46 17.60
CA LEU A 205 -9.54 -11.38 16.57
C LEU A 205 -8.68 -11.33 15.31
N VAL A 206 -8.26 -10.13 14.94
CA VAL A 206 -7.47 -9.81 13.74
C VAL A 206 -6.49 -8.72 14.12
N PRO A 207 -5.16 -8.87 13.92
CA PRO A 207 -4.24 -7.77 14.14
C PRO A 207 -4.65 -6.55 13.34
N GLU A 208 -4.48 -5.40 13.98
CA GLU A 208 -4.70 -4.11 13.34
C GLU A 208 -3.38 -3.66 12.73
N ASP A 209 -3.43 -3.33 11.44
CA ASP A 209 -2.31 -2.74 10.73
C ASP A 209 -2.74 -1.45 10.05
N GLY A 210 -1.78 -0.55 9.87
CA GLY A 210 -2.04 0.72 9.21
C GLY A 210 -0.78 1.53 9.01
N MET A 211 -0.96 2.68 8.39
CA MET A 211 0.14 3.59 8.11
C MET A 211 -0.33 5.02 7.89
N LEU A 212 0.65 5.92 7.96
CA LEU A 212 0.46 7.36 7.83
C LEU A 212 1.68 7.96 7.12
N VAL A 213 1.43 8.77 6.08
CA VAL A 213 2.47 9.63 5.51
C VAL A 213 2.67 10.81 6.45
N CYS A 214 3.87 10.93 6.96
CA CYS A 214 4.25 11.94 7.93
C CYS A 214 4.54 13.24 7.19
N SER A 215 3.56 14.14 7.08
CA SER A 215 3.72 15.40 6.35
C SER A 215 4.76 16.34 6.97
N HIS A 216 5.11 16.15 8.24
CA HIS A 216 6.05 16.99 8.97
C HIS A 216 7.03 16.13 9.76
N PRO A 217 8.29 16.57 9.94
CA PRO A 217 9.18 15.99 10.93
C PRO A 217 8.65 16.25 12.34
N GLY A 218 8.96 15.34 13.26
CA GLY A 218 8.65 15.48 14.68
C GLY A 218 8.03 14.22 15.28
N LYS A 219 7.37 14.43 16.41
CA LYS A 219 6.92 13.34 17.28
C LYS A 219 5.50 12.90 16.93
N TYR A 220 5.37 11.65 16.52
CA TYR A 220 4.09 10.97 16.31
C TYR A 220 3.77 10.08 17.51
N VAL A 221 2.53 10.14 18.00
CA VAL A 221 2.07 9.42 19.19
C VAL A 221 0.97 8.43 18.79
N LEU A 222 1.26 7.15 18.94
CA LEU A 222 0.31 6.06 18.81
C LEU A 222 -0.26 5.77 20.20
N LYS A 223 -1.53 6.11 20.42
CA LYS A 223 -2.17 6.01 21.73
C LYS A 223 -3.08 4.80 21.80
N PHE A 224 -2.83 3.94 22.78
CA PHE A 224 -3.67 2.79 23.10
C PHE A 224 -4.50 3.11 24.34
N ASP A 225 -5.82 3.12 24.20
CA ASP A 225 -6.76 3.49 25.26
C ASP A 225 -7.49 2.26 25.80
N ASN A 226 -7.37 2.06 27.11
CA ASN A 226 -8.13 1.08 27.88
C ASN A 226 -8.92 1.76 29.01
N SER A 227 -9.24 3.04 28.84
CA SER A 227 -9.93 3.86 29.85
C SER A 227 -11.32 3.29 30.19
N PHE A 228 -11.89 2.55 29.23
CA PHE A 228 -13.21 1.98 29.32
C PHE A 228 -13.30 0.60 29.99
N SER A 229 -12.20 -0.12 30.20
CA SER A 229 -12.26 -1.41 30.89
C SER A 229 -12.25 -1.22 32.40
N TRP A 230 -13.21 -1.84 33.09
CA TRP A 230 -13.35 -1.72 34.54
C TRP A 230 -12.54 -2.75 35.34
N TYR A 231 -12.29 -3.92 34.75
CA TYR A 231 -11.69 -5.06 35.47
C TYR A 231 -10.47 -5.66 34.81
N ARG A 232 -10.15 -5.28 33.56
CA ARG A 232 -9.18 -5.98 32.72
C ARG A 232 -8.11 -5.05 32.19
N SER A 233 -6.85 -5.40 32.44
CA SER A 233 -5.71 -4.89 31.68
C SER A 233 -5.63 -5.61 30.33
N LYS A 234 -4.92 -5.01 29.37
CA LYS A 234 -4.78 -5.55 28.01
C LYS A 234 -3.30 -5.68 27.69
N LYS A 235 -2.86 -6.90 27.41
CA LYS A 235 -1.50 -7.17 26.92
C LYS A 235 -1.48 -6.94 25.42
N LEU A 236 -0.68 -5.98 24.98
CA LEU A 236 -0.55 -5.50 23.63
C LEU A 236 0.81 -5.92 23.08
N LEU A 237 0.80 -6.57 21.92
CA LEU A 237 1.96 -6.83 21.09
C LEU A 237 1.90 -5.86 19.91
N TYR A 238 3.01 -5.19 19.59
CA TYR A 238 3.04 -4.18 18.54
C TYR A 238 4.40 -4.08 17.87
N HIS A 239 4.42 -3.55 16.65
CA HIS A 239 5.61 -3.17 15.91
C HIS A 239 5.34 -1.88 15.15
N PHE A 240 6.27 -0.92 15.25
CA PHE A 240 6.23 0.33 14.52
C PHE A 240 7.48 0.49 13.67
N GLN A 241 7.32 0.97 12.45
CA GLN A 241 8.41 1.19 11.51
C GLN A 241 8.27 2.55 10.85
N VAL A 242 9.35 3.32 10.80
CA VAL A 242 9.43 4.55 10.00
C VAL A 242 10.28 4.26 8.77
N LEU A 243 9.70 4.46 7.59
CA LEU A 243 10.39 4.36 6.32
C LEU A 243 10.69 5.79 5.82
N PRO A 244 11.97 6.19 5.68
CA PRO A 244 12.31 7.52 5.19
C PRO A 244 11.91 7.68 3.71
N PRO A 245 11.73 8.91 3.20
CA PRO A 245 11.31 9.18 1.82
C PRO A 245 12.32 8.72 0.75
N SER A 246 13.53 8.36 1.16
CA SER A 246 14.65 7.92 0.32
C SER A 246 14.85 6.41 0.32
N ALA A 247 14.34 5.70 1.35
CA ALA A 247 14.18 4.25 1.36
C ALA A 247 12.74 3.83 0.99
N ALA A 248 11.94 4.81 0.58
CA ALA A 248 10.57 4.71 0.11
C ALA A 248 10.46 5.38 -1.22
#